data_AF-A0A9W7YQU5-F1
#
_entry.id   AF-A0A9W7YQU5-F1
#
_cell.length_a   1.000
_cell.length_b   1.000
_cell.length_c   1.000
_cell.angle_alpha   90.00
_cell.angle_beta   90.00
_cell.angle_gamma   90.00
#
_symmetry.space_group_name_H-M   'P 1'
#
loop_
_entity.id
_entity.type
_entity.pdbx_description
1 polymer ?
#
loop_
_entity_poly.entity_id
_entity_poly.type
_entity_poly.pdbx_seq_one_letter_code
_entity_poly.pdbx_strand_id
1 'polypeptide(L)'
;QVSAEYRDYLVWQFITEVGELLDVMQHAECRMYSSSLLFVYDASKSKYEQVFPSDGQGRKTRGFADRDSDEHEDDSLLDMKAIDFAHSHWMPGQGRDELYIAGLQKLIEVFQSLIED
;
A
#
# COMPACT_ATOMS: atom_id res chain seq x y z
N GLN A 1 13.05 -5.75 -17.41
CA GLN A 1 12.57 -6.67 -16.36
C GLN A 1 12.86 -6.01 -15.02
N VAL A 2 11.89 -5.95 -14.13
CA VAL A 2 12.05 -5.44 -12.75
C VAL A 2 13.06 -6.33 -12.03
N SER A 3 14.02 -5.76 -11.29
CA SER A 3 14.98 -6.56 -10.51
C SER A 3 14.27 -7.26 -9.36
N ALA A 4 14.79 -8.40 -8.90
CA ALA A 4 14.23 -9.10 -7.74
C ALA A 4 14.21 -8.19 -6.51
N GLU A 5 15.29 -7.43 -6.29
CA GLU A 5 15.37 -6.42 -5.22
C GLU A 5 14.28 -5.35 -5.32
N TYR A 6 13.99 -4.83 -6.52
CA TYR A 6 12.94 -3.82 -6.67
C TYR A 6 11.54 -4.43 -6.48
N ARG A 7 11.32 -5.65 -6.97
CA ARG A 7 10.08 -6.40 -6.72
C ARG A 7 9.87 -6.58 -5.21
N ASP A 8 10.88 -7.05 -4.49
CA ASP A 8 10.76 -7.31 -3.05
C ASP A 8 10.49 -6.01 -2.28
N TYR A 9 11.15 -4.91 -2.66
CA TYR A 9 10.82 -3.59 -2.14
C TYR A 9 9.35 -3.21 -2.37
N LEU A 10 8.83 -3.34 -3.60
CA LEU A 10 7.44 -3.03 -3.92
C LEU A 10 6.47 -3.88 -3.08
N VAL A 11 6.72 -5.19 -2.96
CA VAL A 11 5.85 -6.09 -2.19
C VAL A 11 5.87 -5.72 -0.71
N TRP A 12 7.04 -5.45 -0.13
CA TRP A 12 7.15 -4.99 1.26
C TRP A 12 6.39 -3.68 1.53
N GLN A 13 6.44 -2.73 0.60
CA GLN A 13 5.70 -1.49 0.72
C GLN A 13 4.19 -1.71 0.61
N PHE A 14 3.72 -2.56 -0.31
CA PHE A 14 2.30 -2.90 -0.37
C PHE A 14 1.81 -3.65 0.88
N ILE A 15 2.63 -4.52 1.49
CA ILE A 15 2.31 -5.10 2.81
C ILE A 15 2.12 -4.00 3.85
N THR A 16 2.97 -2.97 3.83
CA THR A 16 2.89 -1.83 4.76
C THR A 16 1.58 -1.06 4.55
N GLU A 17 1.27 -0.67 3.31
CA GLU A 17 0.05 0.08 2.96
C GLU A 17 -1.24 -0.71 3.28
N VAL A 18 -1.27 -2.01 2.99
CA VAL A 18 -2.41 -2.86 3.36
C VAL A 18 -2.52 -3.00 4.88
N GLY A 19 -1.38 -3.04 5.58
CA GLY A 19 -1.32 -3.05 7.04
C GLY A 19 -1.86 -1.78 7.68
N GLU A 20 -1.57 -0.61 7.12
CA GLU A 20 -2.13 0.68 7.56
C GLU A 20 -3.64 0.72 7.34
N LEU A 21 -4.13 0.29 6.18
CA LEU A 21 -5.57 0.18 5.94
C LEU A 21 -6.22 -0.80 6.92
N LEU A 22 -5.58 -1.93 7.21
CA LEU A 22 -6.07 -2.91 8.17
C LEU A 22 -6.20 -2.29 9.57
N ASP A 23 -5.23 -1.50 10.03
CA ASP A 23 -5.29 -0.80 11.32
C ASP A 23 -6.46 0.19 11.39
N VAL A 24 -6.68 0.95 10.31
CA VAL A 24 -7.86 1.83 10.19
C VAL A 24 -9.16 1.02 10.26
N MET A 25 -9.25 -0.07 9.48
CA MET A 25 -10.46 -0.89 9.40
C MET A 25 -10.77 -1.64 10.70
N GLN A 26 -9.78 -1.89 11.56
CA GLN A 26 -10.02 -2.47 12.89
C GLN A 26 -10.84 -1.56 13.80
N HIS A 27 -10.80 -0.25 13.57
CA HIS A 27 -11.46 0.76 14.39
C HIS A 27 -12.64 1.43 13.67
N ALA A 28 -12.75 1.28 12.35
CA ALA A 28 -13.81 1.86 11.55
C ALA A 28 -15.13 1.06 11.67
N GLU A 29 -16.22 1.75 11.98
CA GLU A 29 -17.56 1.17 12.00
C GLU A 29 -18.27 1.38 10.65
N CYS A 30 -17.70 0.84 9.58
CA CYS A 30 -18.30 0.84 8.25
C CYS A 30 -18.48 -0.58 7.72
N ARG A 31 -19.21 -0.72 6.60
CA ARG A 31 -19.25 -1.93 5.78
C ARG A 31 -18.85 -1.57 4.37
N MET A 32 -17.90 -2.30 3.81
CA MET A 32 -17.35 -2.02 2.48
C MET A 32 -17.70 -3.15 1.52
N TYR A 33 -18.87 -3.06 0.90
CA TYR A 33 -19.30 -4.02 -0.10
C TYR A 33 -18.82 -3.60 -1.49
N SER A 34 -18.25 -4.55 -2.23
CA SER A 34 -17.81 -4.35 -3.62
C SER A 34 -16.77 -3.24 -3.85
N SER A 35 -16.11 -2.77 -2.80
CA SER A 35 -14.94 -1.90 -2.92
C SER A 35 -13.72 -2.69 -3.42
N SER A 36 -12.78 -2.00 -4.06
CA SER A 36 -11.54 -2.58 -4.56
C SER A 36 -10.31 -1.91 -3.95
N LEU A 37 -9.19 -2.63 -3.93
CA LEU A 37 -7.87 -2.04 -3.70
C LEU A 37 -7.17 -1.86 -5.04
N LEU A 38 -6.75 -0.64 -5.34
CA LEU A 38 -5.96 -0.29 -6.51
C LEU A 38 -4.49 -0.20 -6.10
N PHE A 39 -3.65 -1.00 -6.76
CA PHE A 39 -2.20 -1.01 -6.60
C PHE A 39 -1.56 -0.44 -7.86
N VAL A 40 -0.76 0.62 -7.70
CA VAL A 40 -0.02 1.26 -8.79
C VAL A 40 1.44 1.29 -8.41
N TYR A 41 2.33 1.02 -9.37
CA TYR A 41 3.77 1.16 -9.18
C TYR A 41 4.43 1.66 -10.45
N ASP A 42 5.58 2.32 -10.28
CA ASP A 42 6.38 2.80 -11.39
C ASP A 42 7.29 1.68 -11.91
N ALA A 43 7.08 1.25 -13.15
CA ALA A 43 7.90 0.23 -13.79
C ALA A 43 9.19 0.79 -14.43
N SER A 44 9.42 2.10 -14.38
CA SER A 44 10.58 2.75 -14.99
C SER A 44 11.85 2.52 -14.16
N LYS A 45 12.89 2.03 -14.84
CA LYS A 45 14.20 1.77 -14.24
C LYS A 45 14.87 3.06 -13.73
N SER A 46 14.58 4.19 -14.36
CA SER A 46 15.17 5.50 -14.04
C SER A 46 14.77 6.01 -12.66
N LYS A 47 13.50 5.85 -12.25
CA LYS A 47 13.09 6.29 -10.90
C LYS A 47 13.66 5.39 -9.81
N TYR A 48 13.68 4.08 -10.05
CA TYR A 48 14.35 3.16 -9.15
C TYR A 48 15.82 3.54 -8.92
N GLU A 49 16.59 3.80 -9.97
CA GLU A 49 18.01 4.18 -9.86
C GLU A 49 18.23 5.53 -9.15
N GLN A 50 17.24 6.43 -9.17
CA GLN A 50 17.26 7.67 -8.39
C GLN A 50 17.07 7.41 -6.89
N VAL A 51 16.20 6.47 -6.53
CA VAL A 51 15.91 6.11 -5.13
C VAL A 51 16.98 5.16 -4.56
N PHE A 52 17.51 4.27 -5.40
CA PHE A 52 18.53 3.26 -5.08
C PHE A 52 19.77 3.42 -5.98
N PRO A 53 20.56 4.51 -5.83
CA PRO A 53 21.77 4.70 -6.61
C PRO A 53 22.82 3.64 -6.28
N SER A 54 23.48 3.13 -7.31
CA SER A 54 24.49 2.05 -7.22
C SER A 54 25.72 2.38 -6.37
N ASP A 55 25.90 3.66 -6.02
CA ASP A 55 27.11 4.19 -5.38
C ASP A 55 27.06 4.11 -3.84
N GLY A 56 26.09 3.41 -3.27
CA GLY A 56 26.00 3.13 -1.83
C GLY A 56 25.55 4.33 -0.96
N GLN A 57 25.20 5.47 -1.56
CA GLN A 57 24.63 6.63 -0.84
C GLN A 57 23.09 6.61 -0.76
N GLY A 58 22.45 5.54 -1.22
CA GLY A 58 21.00 5.41 -1.29
C GLY A 58 20.35 4.99 0.02
N ARG A 59 19.95 5.94 0.85
CA ARG A 59 18.84 5.74 1.79
C ARG A 59 18.20 7.07 2.18
N LYS A 60 17.39 7.63 1.28
CA LYS A 60 16.30 8.52 1.70
C LYS A 60 15.01 7.72 1.67
N THR A 61 14.75 6.99 2.74
CA THR A 61 13.37 6.63 3.11
C THR A 61 12.66 7.94 3.46
N ARG A 62 12.23 8.70 2.44
CA ARG A 62 11.40 9.90 2.57
C ARG A 62 9.91 9.57 2.42
N GLY A 63 9.51 8.38 2.86
CA GLY A 63 8.11 7.95 2.93
C GLY A 63 7.62 7.88 4.38
N PHE A 64 7.96 8.87 5.21
CA PHE A 64 7.31 9.06 6.51
C PHE A 64 6.94 10.54 6.63
N ALA A 65 5.63 10.79 6.62
CA ALA A 65 4.94 12.02 7.01
C ALA A 65 5.25 13.30 6.19
N ASP A 66 4.43 13.58 5.18
CA ASP A 66 3.58 14.79 5.10
C ASP A 66 2.87 14.80 3.73
N ARG A 67 1.61 14.35 3.66
CA ARG A 67 0.73 14.58 2.49
C ARG A 67 0.03 15.94 2.64
N ASP A 68 0.81 16.99 2.88
CA ASP A 68 0.29 18.36 3.04
C ASP A 68 1.26 19.43 2.49
N SER A 69 1.91 19.14 1.36
CA SER A 69 2.67 20.16 0.62
C SER A 69 2.36 20.07 -0.86
N ASP A 70 1.54 21.01 -1.33
CA ASP A 70 1.41 21.37 -2.74
C ASP A 70 2.81 21.71 -3.30
N GLU A 71 3.16 21.13 -4.46
CA GLU A 71 4.39 21.37 -5.26
C GLU A 71 5.67 20.54 -4.98
N HIS A 72 5.57 19.28 -4.56
CA HIS A 72 6.68 18.33 -4.71
C HIS A 72 6.32 17.24 -5.72
N GLU A 73 7.17 17.06 -6.76
CA GLU A 73 7.12 15.88 -7.62
C GLU A 73 7.07 14.65 -6.73
N ASP A 74 5.99 13.88 -6.84
CA ASP A 74 5.79 12.70 -6.04
C ASP A 74 6.83 11.65 -6.42
N ASP A 75 7.93 11.62 -5.66
CA ASP A 75 9.00 10.62 -5.76
C ASP A 75 8.52 9.23 -5.31
N SER A 76 7.23 9.04 -4.99
CA SER A 76 6.68 7.72 -4.68
C SER A 76 6.84 6.77 -5.87
N LEU A 77 7.35 5.58 -5.56
CA LEU A 77 7.50 4.49 -6.53
C LEU A 77 6.25 3.64 -6.66
N LEU A 78 5.27 3.85 -5.77
CA LEU A 78 4.03 3.12 -5.70
C LEU A 78 2.96 3.92 -4.99
N ASP A 79 1.71 3.53 -5.24
CA ASP A 79 0.57 3.98 -4.48
C ASP A 79 -0.44 2.85 -4.28
N MET A 80 -1.13 2.88 -3.14
CA MET A 80 -2.27 2.02 -2.86
C MET A 80 -3.47 2.88 -2.43
N LYS A 81 -4.64 2.55 -2.99
CA LYS A 81 -5.91 3.20 -2.63
C LYS A 81 -7.04 2.20 -2.55
N ALA A 82 -7.86 2.32 -1.51
CA ALA A 82 -9.21 1.75 -1.52
C ALA A 82 -10.11 2.63 -2.40
N ILE A 83 -10.87 2.01 -3.30
CA ILE A 83 -11.73 2.67 -4.27
C ILE A 83 -13.11 2.01 -4.34
N ASP A 84 -14.03 2.64 -5.05
CA ASP A 84 -15.42 2.18 -5.26
C ASP A 84 -16.24 2.00 -3.97
N PHE A 85 -16.63 3.13 -3.38
CA PHE A 85 -17.43 3.16 -2.14
C PHE A 85 -18.95 3.28 -2.37
N ALA A 86 -19.43 3.05 -3.59
CA ALA A 86 -20.85 3.26 -3.95
C ALA A 86 -21.81 2.37 -3.15
N HIS A 87 -21.33 1.23 -2.64
CA HIS A 87 -22.08 0.31 -1.78
C HIS A 87 -21.49 0.20 -0.37
N SER A 88 -20.65 1.17 0.02
CA SER A 88 -20.12 1.25 1.36
C SER A 88 -21.05 2.04 2.27
N HIS A 89 -21.20 1.59 3.51
CA HIS A 89 -22.11 2.18 4.48
C HIS A 89 -21.39 2.49 5.78
N TRP A 90 -21.63 3.69 6.32
CA TRP A 90 -21.29 4.01 7.70
C TRP A 90 -22.30 3.35 8.63
N MET A 91 -21.83 2.53 9.57
CA MET A 91 -22.64 1.61 10.38
C MET A 91 -22.26 1.72 11.87
N PRO A 92 -22.44 2.90 12.50
CA PRO A 92 -22.00 3.16 13.86
C PRO A 92 -22.72 2.24 14.86
N GLY A 93 -21.99 1.76 15.87
CA GLY A 93 -22.46 0.83 16.90
C GLY A 93 -22.63 -0.62 16.44
N GLN A 94 -22.32 -0.94 15.17
CA GLN A 94 -22.36 -2.31 14.65
C GLN A 94 -20.98 -2.98 14.62
N GLY A 95 -19.96 -2.31 15.17
CA GLY A 95 -18.58 -2.79 15.15
C GLY A 95 -17.97 -2.79 13.75
N ARG A 96 -16.78 -3.37 13.64
CA ARG A 96 -15.94 -3.39 12.45
C ARG A 96 -16.38 -4.38 11.37
N ASP A 97 -15.89 -4.19 10.14
CA ASP A 97 -16.15 -5.11 9.02
C ASP A 97 -15.22 -6.32 9.07
N GLU A 98 -15.64 -7.38 9.77
CA GLU A 98 -14.84 -8.61 9.94
C GLU A 98 -14.52 -9.30 8.59
N LEU A 99 -15.40 -9.22 7.60
CA LEU A 99 -15.19 -9.84 6.30
C LEU A 99 -14.14 -9.08 5.49
N TYR A 100 -14.23 -7.75 5.47
CA TYR A 100 -13.23 -6.92 4.81
C TYR A 100 -11.86 -7.09 5.46
N ILE A 101 -11.80 -7.06 6.80
CA ILE A 101 -10.59 -7.30 7.61
C ILE A 101 -9.95 -8.65 7.28
N ALA A 102 -10.74 -9.73 7.23
CA ALA A 102 -10.24 -11.06 6.89
C ALA A 102 -9.65 -11.09 5.47
N GLY A 103 -10.24 -10.35 4.53
CA GLY A 103 -9.71 -10.19 3.17
C GLY A 103 -8.34 -9.49 3.16
N LEU A 104 -8.18 -8.40 3.92
CA LEU A 104 -6.91 -7.68 4.04
C LEU A 104 -5.81 -8.55 4.68
N GLN A 105 -6.15 -9.29 5.75
CA GLN A 105 -5.23 -10.23 6.38
C GLN A 105 -4.76 -11.29 5.39
N LYS A 106 -5.69 -11.86 4.60
CA LYS A 106 -5.33 -12.86 3.61
C LYS A 106 -4.48 -12.30 2.48
N LEU A 107 -4.69 -11.05 2.09
CA LEU A 107 -3.87 -10.38 1.09
C LEU A 107 -2.43 -10.18 1.59
N ILE A 108 -2.24 -9.81 2.86
CA ILE A 108 -0.92 -9.70 3.48
C ILE A 108 -0.19 -11.06 3.42
N GLU A 109 -0.86 -12.16 3.77
CA GLU A 109 -0.28 -13.51 3.68
C GLU A 109 0.18 -13.85 2.26
N VAL A 110 -0.63 -13.51 1.25
CA VAL A 110 -0.27 -13.73 -0.16
C VAL A 110 0.96 -12.91 -0.52
N PHE A 111 1.04 -11.63 -0.14
CA PHE A 111 2.23 -10.83 -0.41
C PHE A 111 3.48 -11.35 0.31
N GLN A 112 3.35 -11.83 1.54
CA GLN A 112 4.46 -12.46 2.26
C GLN A 112 4.99 -13.69 1.50
N SER A 113 4.11 -14.54 0.97
CA SER A 113 4.55 -15.69 0.17
C SER A 113 5.30 -15.31 -1.11
N LEU A 114 5.05 -14.13 -1.69
CA LEU A 114 5.78 -13.68 -2.89
C LEU A 114 7.23 -13.27 -2.62
N ILE A 115 7.58 -13.01 -1.36
CA ILE A 115 8.95 -12.66 -0.94
C ILE A 115 9.72 -13.91 -0.53
N GLU A 116 9.01 -14.95 -0.07
CA GLU A 116 9.62 -16.23 0.34
C GLU A 116 10.01 -17.11 -0.87
N ASP A 117 9.42 -16.85 -2.04
CA ASP A 117 9.70 -17.50 -3.34
C ASP A 117 10.90 -16.90 -4.12
#